data_AF-A0A2M6WZB6-F1
#
_entry.id   AF-A0A2M6WZB6-F1
#
_cell.length_a   1.000
_cell.length_b   1.000
_cell.length_c   1.000
_cell.angle_alpha   90.00
_cell.angle_beta   90.00
_cell.angle_gamma   90.00
#
_symmetry.space_group_name_H-M   'P 1'
#
loop_
_entity.id
_entity.type
_entity.pdbx_description
1 polymer ?
#
loop_
_entity_poly.entity_id
_entity_poly.type
_entity_poly.pdbx_seq_one_letter_code
_entity_poly.pdbx_strand_id
1 'polypeptide(L)'
;MAKKQASMSVSLPEQLKAYVKERAEQGLYGTPSDYIRELIREDLKRHEQKKLETMLLEGLASGDPIIMTATEQKKLEDEVRARILKKRTG
;
A
#
# COMPACT_ATOMS: atom_id res chain seq x y z
N MET A 1 -16.13 16.55 -10.44
CA MET A 1 -16.67 16.40 -9.07
C MET A 1 -15.60 16.83 -8.08
N ALA A 2 -15.88 17.78 -7.19
CA ALA A 2 -14.90 18.27 -6.22
C ALA A 2 -14.54 17.15 -5.23
N LYS A 3 -13.24 16.93 -4.97
CA LYS A 3 -12.77 16.00 -3.94
C LYS A 3 -13.33 16.47 -2.59
N LYS A 4 -14.11 15.62 -1.92
CA LYS A 4 -14.59 15.85 -0.55
C LYS A 4 -13.37 15.86 0.38
N GLN A 5 -12.96 17.02 0.89
CA GLN A 5 -11.97 17.09 1.96
C GLN A 5 -12.67 16.76 3.28
N ALA A 6 -12.12 15.78 4.02
CA ALA A 6 -12.50 15.51 5.40
C ALA A 6 -11.49 16.21 6.33
N SER A 7 -11.98 16.86 7.38
CA SER A 7 -11.14 17.46 8.41
C SER A 7 -10.87 16.44 9.53
N MET A 8 -9.64 16.44 10.04
CA MET A 8 -9.23 15.64 11.19
C MET A 8 -8.41 16.54 12.10
N SER A 9 -8.75 16.57 13.40
CA SER A 9 -7.98 17.29 14.42
C SER A 9 -7.06 16.32 15.13
N VAL A 10 -5.79 16.71 15.31
CA VAL A 10 -4.78 15.90 16.00
C VAL A 10 -4.13 16.79 17.06
N SER A 11 -4.15 16.33 18.32
CA SER A 11 -3.44 16.99 19.41
C SER A 11 -1.98 16.58 19.40
N LEU A 12 -1.09 17.56 19.38
CA LEU A 12 0.35 17.36 19.41
C LEU A 12 0.93 18.09 20.63
N PRO A 13 1.95 17.53 21.30
CA PRO A 13 2.79 18.29 22.23
C PRO A 13 3.37 19.53 21.54
N GLU A 14 3.58 20.60 22.31
CA GLU A 14 4.00 21.90 21.75
C GLU A 14 5.29 21.80 20.93
N GLN A 15 6.23 20.96 21.37
CA GLN A 15 7.48 20.69 20.64
C GLN A 15 7.24 20.10 19.24
N LEU A 16 6.31 19.14 19.11
CA LEU A 16 5.98 18.55 17.81
C LEU A 16 5.21 19.53 16.92
N LYS A 17 4.35 20.37 17.51
CA LYS A 17 3.65 21.42 16.78
C LYS A 17 4.62 22.46 16.20
N ALA A 18 5.60 22.89 17.01
CA ALA A 18 6.65 23.81 16.56
C ALA A 18 7.48 23.19 15.42
N TYR A 19 7.88 21.92 15.57
CA TYR A 19 8.59 21.19 14.52
C TYR A 19 7.80 21.13 13.21
N VAL A 20 6.52 20.71 13.25
CA VAL A 20 5.67 20.62 12.04
C VAL A 20 5.52 21.99 11.37
N LYS A 21 5.40 23.06 12.16
CA LYS A 21 5.30 24.43 11.63
C LYS A 21 6.59 24.83 10.91
N GLU A 22 7.74 24.63 11.54
CA GLU A 22 9.06 24.93 10.96
C GLU A 22 9.28 24.13 9.66
N ARG A 23 8.94 22.84 9.64
CA ARG A 23 9.05 21.99 8.44
C ARG A 23 8.13 22.43 7.31
N ALA A 24 6.94 22.93 7.64
CA ALA A 24 6.04 23.50 6.64
C ALA A 24 6.62 24.79 6.04
N GLU A 25 7.24 25.65 6.86
CA GLU A 25 7.87 26.91 6.43
C GLU A 25 9.16 26.71 5.62
N GLN A 26 9.93 25.66 5.91
CA GLN A 26 11.17 25.32 5.18
C GLN A 26 10.93 24.63 3.82
N GLY A 27 9.71 24.13 3.57
CA GLY A 27 9.39 23.30 2.41
C GLY A 27 8.57 24.02 1.34
N LEU A 28 8.18 23.28 0.29
CA LEU A 28 7.21 23.69 -0.73
C LEU A 28 5.74 23.64 -0.23
N TYR A 29 5.53 23.65 1.09
CA TYR A 29 4.22 23.41 1.70
C TYR A 29 3.59 24.74 2.13
N GLY A 30 2.29 24.92 1.83
CA GLY A 30 1.57 26.14 2.18
C GLY A 30 1.07 26.17 3.64
N THR A 31 0.91 25.00 4.27
CA THR A 31 0.38 24.84 5.63
C THR A 31 0.98 23.64 6.36
N PRO A 32 0.93 23.60 7.71
CA PRO A 32 1.21 22.40 8.50
C PRO A 32 0.42 21.16 8.04
N SER A 33 -0.84 21.36 7.62
CA SER A 33 -1.69 20.30 7.10
C SER A 33 -1.21 19.74 5.76
N ASP A 34 -0.51 20.53 4.94
CA ASP A 34 0.14 20.03 3.72
C ASP A 34 1.29 19.09 4.07
N TYR A 35 2.14 19.50 5.00
CA TYR A 35 3.26 18.67 5.45
C TYR A 35 2.77 17.35 6.06
N ILE A 36 1.77 17.39 6.95
CA ILE A 36 1.17 16.18 7.54
C ILE A 36 0.57 15.27 6.46
N ARG A 37 -0.13 15.83 5.47
CA ARG A 37 -0.69 15.03 4.36
C ARG A 37 0.38 14.32 3.56
N GLU A 38 1.54 14.96 3.36
CA GLU A 38 2.64 14.32 2.66
C GLU A 38 3.27 13.20 3.50
N LEU A 39 3.48 13.42 4.79
CA LEU A 39 3.95 12.36 5.70
C LEU A 39 3.02 11.13 5.68
N ILE A 40 1.71 11.33 5.63
CA ILE A 40 0.73 10.24 5.52
C ILE A 40 0.89 9.50 4.18
N ARG A 41 1.10 10.21 3.06
CA ARG A 41 1.30 9.57 1.75
C ARG A 41 2.59 8.77 1.71
N GLU A 42 3.66 9.31 2.26
CA GLU A 42 4.92 8.58 2.38
C GLU A 42 4.75 7.33 3.25
N ASP A 43 3.98 7.43 4.33
CA ASP A 43 3.69 6.29 5.20
C ASP A 43 2.89 5.19 4.49
N LEU A 44 1.83 5.58 3.76
CA LEU A 44 1.07 4.66 2.91
C LEU A 44 1.99 3.96 1.90
N LYS A 45 2.86 4.71 1.23
CA LYS A 45 3.82 4.16 0.26
C LYS A 45 4.78 3.17 0.93
N ARG A 46 5.32 3.49 2.11
CA ARG A 46 6.19 2.58 2.88
C ARG A 46 5.45 1.29 3.26
N HIS A 47 4.20 1.41 3.68
CA HIS A 47 3.39 0.25 4.06
C HIS A 47 3.07 -0.64 2.86
N GLU A 48 2.71 -0.05 1.71
CA GLU A 48 2.48 -0.78 0.46
C GLU A 48 3.76 -1.48 -0.04
N GLN A 49 4.89 -0.79 0.01
CA GLN A 49 6.19 -1.36 -0.34
C GLN A 49 6.54 -2.55 0.56
N LYS A 50 6.37 -2.41 1.87
CA LYS A 50 6.61 -3.50 2.83
C LYS A 50 5.72 -4.70 2.56
N LYS A 51 4.44 -4.47 2.22
CA LYS A 51 3.51 -5.55 1.85
C LYS A 51 3.99 -6.28 0.59
N LEU A 52 4.43 -5.55 -0.44
CA LEU A 52 4.98 -6.14 -1.65
C LEU A 52 6.23 -6.97 -1.35
N GLU A 53 7.15 -6.45 -0.54
CA GLU A 53 8.36 -7.16 -0.12
C GLU A 53 8.04 -8.46 0.61
N THR A 54 7.08 -8.44 1.55
CA THR A 54 6.62 -9.65 2.21
C THR A 54 6.11 -10.68 1.22
N MET A 55 5.27 -10.28 0.25
CA MET A 55 4.75 -11.21 -0.77
C MET A 55 5.86 -11.78 -1.67
N LEU A 56 6.87 -10.99 -1.99
CA LEU A 56 8.04 -11.47 -2.75
C LEU A 56 8.86 -12.48 -1.94
N LEU A 57 9.08 -12.22 -0.66
CA LEU A 57 9.77 -13.16 0.24
C LEU A 57 8.99 -14.47 0.38
N GLU A 58 7.67 -14.40 0.53
CA GLU A 58 6.80 -15.59 0.53
C GLU A 58 6.92 -16.37 -0.79
N GLY A 59 6.95 -15.68 -1.94
CA GLY A 59 7.17 -16.30 -3.24
C GLY A 59 8.54 -16.97 -3.37
N LEU A 60 9.60 -16.32 -2.89
CA LEU A 60 10.95 -16.91 -2.87
C LEU A 60 11.05 -18.12 -1.93
N ALA A 61 10.29 -18.12 -0.83
CA ALA A 61 10.20 -19.24 0.10
C ALA A 61 9.21 -20.33 -0.34
N SER A 62 8.49 -20.15 -1.46
CA SER A 62 7.41 -21.06 -1.89
C SER A 62 7.87 -22.38 -2.50
N GLY A 63 9.18 -22.58 -2.63
CA GLY A 63 9.80 -23.79 -3.18
C GLY A 63 10.45 -23.54 -4.53
N ASP A 64 10.77 -24.63 -5.23
CA ASP A 64 11.50 -24.54 -6.49
C ASP A 64 10.64 -23.95 -7.61
N PRO A 65 11.16 -22.99 -8.39
CA PRO A 65 10.44 -22.43 -9.52
C PRO A 65 10.28 -23.47 -10.63
N ILE A 66 9.11 -23.50 -11.25
CA ILE A 66 8.86 -24.29 -12.46
C ILE A 66 8.96 -23.42 -13.71
N ILE A 67 9.39 -24.00 -14.83
CA ILE A 67 9.34 -23.32 -16.12
C ILE A 67 7.88 -23.27 -16.57
N MET A 68 7.36 -22.08 -16.80
CA MET A 68 6.00 -21.87 -17.29
C MET A 68 5.90 -22.22 -18.79
N THR A 69 5.62 -23.49 -19.09
CA THR A 69 5.31 -23.95 -20.46
C THR A 69 3.83 -23.78 -20.77
N ALA A 70 3.44 -23.86 -22.05
CA ALA A 70 2.03 -23.81 -22.43
C ALA A 70 1.18 -24.90 -21.77
N THR A 71 1.75 -26.08 -21.53
CA THR A 71 1.07 -27.18 -20.83
C THR A 71 0.86 -26.87 -19.34
N GLU A 72 1.87 -26.35 -18.66
CA GLU A 72 1.75 -25.96 -17.25
C GLU A 72 0.80 -24.77 -17.06
N GLN A 73 0.83 -23.79 -17.97
CA GLN A 73 -0.12 -22.70 -17.97
C GLN A 73 -1.57 -23.20 -18.13
N LYS A 74 -1.82 -24.12 -19.08
CA LYS A 74 -3.16 -24.70 -19.27
C LYS A 74 -3.66 -25.42 -18.02
N LYS A 75 -2.80 -26.22 -17.38
CA LYS A 75 -3.13 -26.90 -16.11
C LYS A 75 -3.51 -25.91 -15.01
N LEU A 76 -2.74 -24.82 -14.88
CA LEU A 76 -3.01 -23.77 -13.90
C LEU A 76 -4.37 -23.09 -14.16
N GLU A 77 -4.67 -22.76 -15.43
CA GLU A 77 -5.96 -22.15 -15.81
C GLU A 77 -7.15 -23.07 -15.50
N ASP A 78 -7.02 -24.36 -15.82
CA ASP A 78 -8.05 -25.37 -15.54
C ASP A 78 -8.31 -25.50 -14.03
N GLU A 79 -7.24 -25.52 -13.22
CA GLU A 79 -7.34 -25.58 -11.76
C GLU A 79 -8.00 -24.32 -11.16
N VAL A 80 -7.58 -23.13 -11.61
CA VAL A 80 -8.16 -21.86 -11.16
C VAL A 80 -9.65 -21.81 -11.50
N ARG A 81 -10.03 -22.24 -12.71
CA ARG A 81 -11.43 -22.30 -13.14
C ARG A 81 -12.25 -23.24 -12.25
N ALA A 82 -11.74 -24.43 -11.95
CA ALA A 82 -12.40 -25.37 -11.06
C ALA A 82 -12.59 -24.82 -9.64
N ARG A 83 -11.58 -24.12 -9.08
CA ARG A 83 -11.65 -23.46 -7.77
C ARG A 83 -12.71 -22.35 -7.74
N ILE A 84 -12.80 -21.54 -8.79
CA ILE A 84 -13.79 -20.47 -8.90
C ILE A 84 -15.21 -21.06 -8.98
N LEU A 85 -15.43 -22.13 -9.74
CA LEU A 85 -16.73 -22.78 -9.85
C LEU A 85 -17.17 -23.36 -8.51
N LYS A 86 -16.28 -24.04 -7.79
CA LYS A 86 -16.57 -24.62 -6.46
C LYS A 86 -16.97 -23.57 -5.42
N LYS A 87 -16.39 -22.35 -5.48
CA LYS A 87 -16.75 -21.22 -4.60
C LYS A 87 -18.08 -20.54 -4.96
N ARG A 88 -18.65 -20.79 -6.15
CA ARG A 88 -19.93 -20.20 -6.58
C ARG A 88 -21.13 -21.10 -6.29
N THR A 89 -20.88 -22.40 -6.11
CA THR A 89 -21.90 -23.42 -5.87
C THR A 89 -22.08 -23.77 -4.39
N GLY A 90 -21.27 -23.18 -3.49
CA GLY A 90 -21.39 -23.30 -2.04
C GLY A 90 -21.50 -21.93 -1.40
#